data_AF-A0A1C1CJP5-F1
#
_entry.id   AF-A0A1C1CJP5-F1
#
_cell.length_a   1.000
_cell.length_b   1.000
_cell.length_c   1.000
_cell.angle_alpha   90.00
_cell.angle_beta   90.00
_cell.angle_gamma   90.00
#
_symmetry.space_group_name_H-M   'P 1'
#
loop_
_entity.id
_entity.type
_entity.pdbx_description
1 polymer ?
#
loop_
_entity_poly.entity_id
_entity_poly.type
_entity_poly.pdbx_seq_one_letter_code
_entity_poly.pdbx_strand_id
1 'polypeptide(L)'
;MVIVDHHEYLCEEEKRLKEDRERTKYWKKWGPYVAERQWATVREDYSHDGDAWSHFSHDQSRSRAYRWGEDGIAGVSDTHGLQNIAFAFWNEKDDFLKERLFGLSNPQGNHGESLKEAHFHVDNTPTHCR
;
A
#
# COMPACT_ATOMS: atom_id res chain seq x y z
N MET A 1 -16.57 22.49 -6.49
CA MET A 1 -16.43 23.91 -6.84
C MET A 1 -17.79 24.37 -7.31
N VAL A 2 -18.32 25.41 -6.68
CA VAL A 2 -19.57 26.04 -7.10
C VAL A 2 -19.27 27.50 -7.43
N ILE A 3 -19.75 27.97 -8.57
CA ILE A 3 -19.63 29.37 -8.98
C ILE A 3 -20.99 30.02 -8.72
N VAL A 4 -21.04 31.03 -7.85
CA VAL A 4 -22.26 31.82 -7.58
C VAL A 4 -21.90 33.29 -7.76
N ASP A 5 -22.62 34.01 -8.62
CA ASP A 5 -22.41 35.45 -8.87
C ASP A 5 -20.93 35.81 -9.14
N HIS A 6 -20.28 35.06 -10.03
CA HIS A 6 -18.85 35.19 -10.37
C HIS A 6 -17.86 34.96 -9.22
N HIS A 7 -18.32 34.48 -8.06
CA HIS A 7 -17.47 34.07 -6.95
C HIS A 7 -17.30 32.55 -6.94
N GLU A 8 -16.05 32.10 -6.87
CA GLU A 8 -15.70 30.69 -6.75
C GLU A 8 -15.72 30.25 -5.28
N TYR A 9 -16.58 29.28 -4.97
CA TYR A 9 -16.61 28.62 -3.67
C TYR A 9 -15.96 27.24 -3.79
N LEU A 10 -14.83 27.10 -3.11
CA LEU A 10 -14.11 25.83 -3.01
C LEU A 10 -14.63 25.04 -1.80
N CYS A 11 -14.87 23.74 -2.02
CA CYS A 11 -15.05 22.79 -0.91
C CYS A 11 -13.75 22.67 -0.10
N GLU A 12 -13.83 22.17 1.13
CA GLU A 12 -12.62 21.96 1.97
C GLU A 12 -11.58 21.06 1.29
N GLU A 13 -12.02 20.02 0.58
CA GLU A 13 -11.12 19.17 -0.21
C GLU A 13 -10.44 19.95 -1.35
N GLU A 14 -11.16 20.83 -2.03
CA GLU A 14 -10.59 21.62 -3.12
C GLU A 14 -9.59 22.66 -2.61
N LYS A 15 -9.81 23.21 -1.41
CA LYS A 15 -8.84 24.07 -0.74
C LYS A 15 -7.56 23.29 -0.43
N ARG A 16 -7.66 22.06 0.10
CA ARG A 16 -6.50 21.20 0.40
C ARG A 16 -5.75 20.81 -0.88
N LEU A 17 -6.46 20.43 -1.93
CA LEU A 17 -5.85 20.12 -3.23
C LEU A 17 -5.17 21.34 -3.86
N LYS A 18 -5.72 22.54 -3.65
CA LYS A 18 -5.08 23.80 -4.05
C LYS A 18 -3.81 24.07 -3.24
N GLU A 19 -3.88 23.94 -1.91
CA GLU A 19 -2.71 24.10 -1.01
C GLU A 19 -1.58 23.12 -1.36
N ASP A 20 -1.91 21.86 -1.70
CA ASP A 20 -0.94 20.84 -2.14
C ASP A 20 -0.33 21.19 -3.50
N ARG A 21 -1.15 21.64 -4.46
CA ARG A 21 -0.67 22.08 -5.78
C ARG A 21 0.25 23.30 -5.69
N GLU A 22 -0.11 24.27 -4.87
CA GLU A 22 0.67 25.49 -4.61
C GLU A 22 1.85 25.24 -3.67
N ARG A 23 1.98 24.02 -3.12
CA ARG A 23 3.01 23.63 -2.13
C ARG A 23 3.02 24.49 -0.88
N THR A 24 1.87 25.05 -0.49
CA THR A 24 1.71 25.77 0.78
C THR A 24 1.57 24.79 1.94
N LYS A 25 0.94 23.63 1.70
CA LYS A 25 0.90 22.47 2.61
C LYS A 25 1.00 21.19 1.82
N TYR A 26 1.77 20.21 2.31
CA TYR A 26 2.03 18.96 1.62
C TYR A 26 1.05 17.86 2.05
N TRP A 27 -0.22 18.00 1.67
CA TRP A 27 -1.28 17.08 2.09
C TRP A 27 -1.11 15.67 1.54
N LYS A 28 -0.44 15.51 0.40
CA LYS A 28 -0.09 14.19 -0.13
C LYS A 28 1.14 13.55 0.50
N LYS A 29 1.84 14.24 1.41
CA LYS A 29 3.12 13.74 1.95
C LYS A 29 3.00 12.36 2.56
N TRP A 30 1.87 12.05 3.20
CA TRP A 30 1.57 10.75 3.78
C TRP A 30 0.27 10.22 3.19
N GLY A 31 0.22 8.92 2.90
CA GLY A 31 -0.98 8.30 2.37
C GLY A 31 -0.90 6.78 2.39
N PRO A 32 -1.98 6.11 1.94
CA PRO A 32 -2.04 4.65 1.82
C PRO A 32 -1.25 4.19 0.58
N TYR A 33 0.06 4.43 0.57
CA TYR A 33 0.96 4.07 -0.53
C TYR A 33 1.70 2.75 -0.30
N VAL A 34 1.55 2.17 0.90
CA VAL A 34 2.07 0.83 1.20
C VAL A 34 1.26 -0.19 0.41
N ALA A 35 1.94 -1.08 -0.31
CA ALA A 35 1.27 -2.11 -1.07
C ALA A 35 0.65 -3.14 -0.11
N GLU A 36 -0.49 -3.72 -0.47
CA GLU A 36 -1.05 -4.85 0.28
C GLU A 36 -0.25 -6.15 0.05
N ARG A 37 0.56 -6.18 -1.01
CA ARG A 37 1.44 -7.28 -1.38
C ARG A 37 2.61 -6.78 -2.24
N GLN A 38 3.82 -7.21 -1.90
CA GLN A 38 5.04 -6.87 -2.62
C GLN A 38 5.96 -8.10 -2.84
N TRP A 39 5.77 -9.19 -2.07
CA TRP A 39 6.48 -10.45 -2.27
C TRP A 39 6.13 -11.14 -3.60
N ALA A 40 7.06 -11.96 -4.11
CA ALA A 40 7.01 -12.63 -5.41
C ALA A 40 6.78 -11.68 -6.60
N THR A 41 7.33 -10.46 -6.54
CA THR A 41 7.30 -9.50 -7.67
C THR A 41 8.64 -9.48 -8.39
N VAL A 42 8.61 -9.15 -9.69
CA VAL A 42 9.81 -9.03 -10.53
C VAL A 42 10.81 -8.00 -9.97
N ARG A 43 10.34 -6.98 -9.25
CA ARG A 43 11.22 -5.96 -8.65
C ARG A 43 12.06 -6.51 -7.51
N GLU A 44 11.55 -7.49 -6.76
CA GLU A 44 12.26 -8.14 -5.66
C GLU A 44 12.97 -9.45 -6.07
N ASP A 45 13.09 -9.69 -7.38
CA ASP A 45 13.75 -10.88 -7.89
C ASP A 45 15.27 -10.76 -7.86
N TYR A 46 15.90 -11.72 -7.19
CA TYR A 46 17.34 -11.91 -7.13
C TYR A 46 17.69 -13.38 -7.40
N SER A 47 16.77 -14.12 -8.01
CA SER A 47 16.97 -15.50 -8.42
C SER A 47 18.06 -15.61 -9.49
N HIS A 48 18.72 -16.75 -9.54
CA HIS A 48 19.75 -17.00 -10.55
C HIS A 48 19.16 -17.25 -11.94
N ASP A 49 17.94 -17.79 -12.01
CA ASP A 49 17.25 -18.24 -13.22
C ASP A 49 16.12 -17.31 -13.68
N GLY A 50 15.81 -16.26 -12.92
CA GLY A 50 14.72 -15.31 -13.22
C GLY A 50 13.34 -15.79 -12.78
N ASP A 51 13.24 -16.82 -11.93
CA ASP A 51 11.97 -17.26 -11.35
C ASP A 51 11.60 -16.41 -10.11
N ALA A 52 11.15 -15.18 -10.38
CA ALA A 52 10.66 -14.26 -9.36
C ALA A 52 9.54 -14.84 -8.47
N TRP A 53 8.69 -15.70 -9.05
CA TRP A 53 7.47 -16.19 -8.40
C TRP A 53 7.76 -17.19 -7.29
N SER A 54 8.74 -18.06 -7.49
CA SER A 54 9.13 -19.07 -6.51
C SER A 54 10.26 -18.59 -5.60
N HIS A 55 11.11 -17.69 -6.09
CA HIS A 55 12.29 -17.24 -5.37
C HIS A 55 11.98 -16.43 -4.11
N PHE A 56 10.99 -15.54 -4.16
CA PHE A 56 10.58 -14.74 -3.01
C PHE A 56 9.17 -15.07 -2.55
N SER A 57 9.03 -16.16 -1.79
CA SER A 57 7.74 -16.64 -1.33
C SER A 57 7.12 -15.79 -0.21
N HIS A 58 5.81 -15.92 -0.02
CA HIS A 58 5.10 -15.36 1.13
C HIS A 58 5.73 -15.81 2.47
N ASP A 59 6.32 -17.00 2.55
CA ASP A 59 6.94 -17.43 3.80
C ASP A 59 8.20 -16.62 4.16
N GLN A 60 9.05 -16.40 3.15
CA GLN A 60 10.25 -15.59 3.30
C GLN A 60 9.97 -14.11 3.54
N SER A 61 8.83 -13.60 3.05
CA SER A 61 8.45 -12.18 3.18
C SER A 61 8.47 -11.66 4.62
N ARG A 62 8.27 -12.54 5.61
CA ARG A 62 8.30 -12.17 7.03
C ARG A 62 9.71 -11.95 7.59
N SER A 63 10.71 -12.53 6.95
CA SER A 63 12.09 -12.60 7.46
C SER A 63 13.11 -12.00 6.50
N ARG A 64 12.67 -11.45 5.36
CA ARG A 64 13.52 -10.87 4.33
C ARG A 64 13.24 -9.38 4.22
N ALA A 65 14.30 -8.59 4.20
CA ALA A 65 14.21 -7.17 3.93
C ALA A 65 13.91 -6.93 2.44
N TYR A 66 12.91 -6.09 2.17
CA TYR A 66 12.56 -5.67 0.83
C TYR A 66 13.50 -4.57 0.36
N ARG A 67 13.63 -4.38 -0.96
CA ARG A 67 14.56 -3.40 -1.52
C ARG A 67 13.91 -2.31 -2.35
N TRP A 68 12.75 -2.58 -2.93
CA TRP A 68 12.07 -1.72 -3.89
C TRP A 68 10.66 -1.31 -3.49
N GLY A 69 10.21 -1.77 -2.32
CA GLY A 69 8.92 -1.40 -1.74
C GLY A 69 8.75 -2.05 -0.38
N GLU A 70 7.55 -1.94 0.18
CA GLU A 70 7.14 -2.63 1.39
C GLU A 70 5.71 -3.13 1.20
N ASP A 71 5.34 -4.16 1.94
CA ASP A 71 3.94 -4.56 2.08
C ASP A 71 3.47 -4.55 3.53
N GLY A 72 2.18 -4.34 3.72
CA GLY A 72 1.59 -4.29 5.04
C GLY A 72 0.07 -4.21 5.04
N ILE A 73 -0.56 -4.69 6.12
CA ILE A 73 -2.02 -4.59 6.29
C ILE A 73 -2.40 -3.15 6.65
N ALA A 74 -3.23 -2.54 5.79
CA ALA A 74 -3.73 -1.17 5.96
C ALA A 74 -2.61 -0.15 6.28
N GLY A 75 -1.49 -0.29 5.56
CA GLY A 75 -0.30 0.50 5.78
C GLY A 75 -0.39 1.93 5.22
N VAL A 76 0.35 2.84 5.85
CA VAL A 76 0.59 4.20 5.38
C VAL A 76 2.07 4.46 5.24
N SER A 77 2.44 5.27 4.26
CA SER A 77 3.83 5.68 4.06
C SER A 77 3.92 7.10 3.54
N ASP A 78 5.12 7.66 3.65
CA ASP A 78 5.41 8.92 3.00
C ASP A 78 5.47 8.74 1.46
N THR A 79 5.37 9.82 0.69
CA THR A 79 5.36 9.78 -0.79
C THR A 79 6.56 9.09 -1.43
N HIS A 80 7.66 8.95 -0.70
CA HIS A 80 8.88 8.31 -1.20
C HIS A 80 9.04 6.87 -0.68
N GLY A 81 8.13 6.39 0.17
CA GLY A 81 8.19 5.04 0.76
C GLY A 81 9.37 4.82 1.71
N LEU A 82 9.93 5.89 2.29
CA LEU A 82 11.08 5.82 3.19
C LEU A 82 10.67 5.39 4.60
N GLN A 83 9.47 5.76 5.03
CA GLN A 83 8.87 5.36 6.29
C GLN A 83 7.52 4.71 6.01
N ASN A 84 7.36 3.47 6.47
CA ASN A 84 6.15 2.68 6.31
C ASN A 84 5.65 2.27 7.70
N ILE A 85 4.36 2.45 7.94
CA ILE A 85 3.68 2.07 9.18
C ILE A 85 2.51 1.17 8.79
N ALA A 86 2.44 -0.04 9.35
CA ALA A 86 1.38 -0.99 9.08
C ALA A 86 0.95 -1.71 10.36
N PHE A 87 -0.22 -2.33 10.31
CA PHE A 87 -0.72 -3.11 11.44
C PHE A 87 -0.15 -4.53 11.43
N ALA A 88 0.14 -5.03 12.63
CA ALA A 88 0.49 -6.42 12.87
C ALA A 88 -0.50 -7.03 13.85
N PHE A 89 -1.06 -8.19 13.51
CA PHE A 89 -2.02 -8.90 14.35
C PHE A 89 -1.46 -10.25 14.80
N TRP A 90 -1.77 -10.67 16.02
CA TRP A 90 -1.43 -12.00 16.51
C TRP A 90 -2.68 -12.68 17.04
N ASN A 91 -2.90 -13.93 16.64
CA ASN A 91 -4.05 -14.72 17.05
C ASN A 91 -3.70 -15.75 18.14
N GLU A 92 -2.46 -15.73 18.67
CA GLU A 92 -1.92 -16.67 19.66
C GLU A 92 -1.92 -18.15 19.24
N LYS A 93 -2.26 -18.45 17.98
CA LYS A 93 -2.32 -19.82 17.44
C LYS A 93 -1.16 -20.11 16.50
N ASP A 94 -0.75 -19.10 15.75
CA ASP A 94 0.37 -19.20 14.82
C ASP A 94 1.64 -18.66 15.47
N ASP A 95 2.78 -19.25 15.13
CA ASP A 95 4.11 -18.88 15.65
C ASP A 95 4.63 -17.54 15.11
N PHE A 96 3.78 -16.74 14.44
CA PHE A 96 4.18 -15.52 13.76
C PHE A 96 3.07 -14.46 13.75
N LEU A 97 3.50 -13.20 13.61
CA LEU A 97 2.63 -12.03 13.44
C LEU A 97 2.08 -11.95 12.01
N LYS A 98 0.80 -11.59 11.89
CA LYS A 98 0.13 -11.30 10.63
C LYS A 98 0.32 -9.83 10.30
N GLU A 99 1.39 -9.55 9.56
CA GLU A 99 1.78 -8.19 9.15
C GLU A 99 1.34 -7.86 7.72
N ARG A 100 1.01 -8.89 6.93
CA ARG A 100 0.74 -8.82 5.48
C ARG A 100 -0.34 -9.81 5.08
N LEU A 101 -1.04 -9.53 3.98
CA LEU A 101 -2.13 -10.36 3.50
C LEU A 101 -1.60 -11.61 2.77
N PHE A 102 -2.23 -12.75 3.02
CA PHE A 102 -1.91 -13.97 2.30
C PHE A 102 -2.39 -13.90 0.85
N GLY A 103 -1.61 -14.51 -0.03
CA GLY A 103 -1.92 -14.60 -1.45
C GLY A 103 -1.22 -15.79 -2.10
N LEU A 104 -1.48 -15.98 -3.38
CA LEU A 104 -0.87 -17.04 -4.19
C LEU A 104 0.07 -16.42 -5.24
N SER A 105 1.23 -17.02 -5.46
CA SER A 105 2.07 -16.69 -6.62
C SER A 105 1.46 -17.23 -7.91
N ASN A 106 1.98 -16.79 -9.06
CA ASN A 106 1.45 -17.18 -10.37
C ASN A 106 1.31 -18.70 -10.58
N PRO A 107 2.29 -19.55 -10.21
CA PRO A 107 2.13 -21.01 -10.35
C PRO A 107 1.09 -21.63 -9.41
N GLN A 108 0.70 -20.93 -8.34
CA GLN A 108 -0.17 -21.47 -7.28
C GLN A 108 -1.65 -21.18 -7.53
N GLY A 109 -2.01 -20.31 -8.49
CA GLY A 109 -3.39 -19.93 -8.74
C GLY A 109 -3.63 -19.36 -10.14
N ASN A 110 -4.87 -18.94 -10.40
CA ASN A 110 -5.27 -18.54 -11.76
C ASN A 110 -4.84 -17.12 -12.17
N HIS A 111 -4.39 -16.27 -11.23
CA HIS A 111 -3.88 -14.92 -11.53
C HIS A 111 -2.61 -14.64 -10.73
N GLY A 112 -1.61 -14.06 -11.40
CA GLY A 112 -0.22 -13.94 -10.94
C GLY A 112 0.01 -13.36 -9.55
N GLU A 113 -0.86 -12.46 -9.09
CA GLU A 113 -0.64 -11.68 -7.88
C GLU A 113 -1.92 -11.60 -7.03
N SER A 114 -2.63 -12.73 -6.88
CA SER A 114 -3.90 -12.74 -6.13
C SER A 114 -3.69 -12.74 -4.62
N LEU A 115 -4.27 -11.77 -3.92
CA LEU A 115 -4.59 -11.90 -2.50
C LEU A 115 -5.76 -12.88 -2.31
N LYS A 116 -5.71 -13.69 -1.26
CA LYS A 116 -6.75 -14.68 -0.90
C LYS A 116 -7.45 -14.36 0.40
N GLU A 117 -7.07 -13.27 1.04
CA GLU A 117 -7.79 -12.72 2.18
C GLU A 117 -9.08 -12.04 1.71
N ALA A 118 -10.16 -12.24 2.47
CA ALA A 118 -11.43 -11.58 2.22
C ALA A 118 -11.33 -10.11 2.69
N HIS A 119 -11.01 -9.21 1.78
CA HIS A 119 -10.93 -7.78 2.04
C HIS A 119 -11.48 -7.00 0.83
N PHE A 120 -11.98 -5.80 1.10
CA PHE A 120 -12.47 -4.89 0.08
C PHE A 120 -12.27 -3.45 0.56
N HIS A 121 -11.96 -2.57 -0.39
CA HIS A 121 -11.87 -1.15 -0.14
C HIS A 121 -13.28 -0.59 0.04
N VAL A 122 -13.60 -0.10 1.23
CA VAL A 122 -14.91 0.48 1.54
C VAL A 122 -14.96 1.93 1.09
N ASP A 123 -13.98 2.71 1.52
CA ASP A 123 -13.82 4.11 1.17
C ASP A 123 -12.36 4.52 1.33
N ASN A 124 -11.92 5.44 0.49
CA ASN A 124 -10.64 6.13 0.62
C ASN A 124 -10.88 7.56 0.14
N THR A 125 -11.63 8.33 0.93
CA THR A 125 -11.82 9.75 0.64
C THR A 125 -10.44 10.42 0.59
N PRO A 126 -10.13 11.20 -0.46
CA PRO A 126 -8.79 11.71 -0.66
C PRO A 126 -8.22 12.55 0.52
N THR A 127 -6.92 12.30 0.69
CA THR A 127 -5.80 12.95 1.40
C THR A 127 -5.71 13.19 2.91
N HIS A 128 -6.73 13.37 3.75
CA HIS A 128 -6.61 13.30 5.25
C HIS A 128 -7.89 13.85 5.88
N CYS A 129 -8.78 12.98 6.33
CA CYS A 129 -10.15 13.33 6.66
C CYS A 129 -10.26 14.18 7.94
N ARG A 130 -10.78 15.41 7.80
CA ARG A 130 -11.01 16.45 8.83
C ARG A 130 -9.82 17.30 9.26
#